data_AF-A0A3B0TBX9-F1
#
_entry.id   AF-A0A3B0TBX9-F1
#
_cell.length_a   1.000
_cell.length_b   1.000
_cell.length_c   1.000
_cell.angle_alpha   90.00
_cell.angle_beta   90.00
_cell.angle_gamma   90.00
#
_symmetry.space_group_name_H-M   'P 1'
#
loop_
_entity.id
_entity.type
_entity.pdbx_description
1 polymer ?
#
loop_
_entity_poly.entity_id
_entity_poly.type
_entity_poly.pdbx_seq_one_letter_code
_entity_poly.pdbx_strand_id
1 'polypeptide(L)'
;MFTKPVSFAVLSTIVVMTLLSVVGTALAASGTFRDDDGNIHESNIEAIAAEGITRGCNPPTNDLYCPNGSVTRGQMAAFMRRAFSLPSSSTDYFVDDNGSVFEGDINAVAEAGITKGCNPPDNDRFCPDGKVTRGQMAAFLKRMFDYPSSNTDYFTDDDGSIFEGDINSIAEAGVTKGCNPPTNDLYCPSGLVKRDQMASFLSRALGLDPVEPTVPILARGSGTGDDVVSMNLPNVPVIVEFSHNGSSNFAVISRDKSLGWIDLLVNEIGNYTGTRPMQFAANEPVAALEITADGAWTYKIWRLSDEPEQSCRVDGKGESVIRLSDFRNSSGTATLTHNGSSNFAIWAWAGSSRDLLVNEIGAYIGTVVVSAGSTAWDITANGDWSIDC
;
A
#
# COMPACT_ATOMS: atom_id res chain seq x y z
N MET A 1 -7.11 65.39 7.37
CA MET A 1 -7.92 66.03 6.32
C MET A 1 -7.14 65.93 5.02
N PHE A 2 -7.65 65.14 4.07
CA PHE A 2 -7.36 64.98 2.64
C PHE A 2 -7.54 63.51 2.25
N THR A 3 -8.81 63.14 2.07
CA THR A 3 -9.24 61.92 1.39
C THR A 3 -9.07 62.14 -0.12
N LYS A 4 -8.36 61.24 -0.80
CA LYS A 4 -8.43 61.09 -2.27
C LYS A 4 -9.23 59.82 -2.58
N PRO A 5 -10.22 59.87 -3.49
CA PRO A 5 -10.96 58.68 -3.89
C PRO A 5 -10.13 57.92 -4.93
N VAL A 6 -9.90 56.62 -4.69
CA VAL A 6 -9.44 55.71 -5.74
C VAL A 6 -10.69 55.12 -6.37
N SER A 7 -10.95 55.49 -7.63
CA SER A 7 -12.02 54.92 -8.44
C SER A 7 -11.60 53.52 -8.89
N PHE A 8 -12.31 52.48 -8.43
CA PHE A 8 -12.17 51.13 -8.96
C PHE A 8 -13.05 50.99 -10.21
N ALA A 9 -12.43 51.02 -11.39
CA ALA A 9 -13.05 50.56 -12.61
C ALA A 9 -13.11 49.02 -12.57
N VAL A 10 -14.32 48.46 -12.50
CA VAL A 10 -14.54 47.02 -12.59
C VAL A 10 -14.46 46.63 -14.07
N LEU A 11 -13.27 46.20 -14.52
CA LEU A 11 -13.16 45.44 -15.77
C LEU A 11 -13.59 43.99 -15.48
N SER A 12 -14.76 43.62 -15.98
CA SER A 12 -15.23 42.24 -15.97
C SER A 12 -14.49 41.45 -17.05
N THR A 13 -13.39 40.80 -16.68
CA THR A 13 -12.75 39.77 -17.50
C THR A 13 -13.46 38.43 -17.27
N ILE A 14 -14.12 37.94 -18.32
CA ILE A 14 -14.66 36.58 -18.40
C ILE A 14 -13.46 35.61 -18.40
N VAL A 15 -13.23 34.93 -17.27
CA VAL A 15 -12.30 33.81 -17.19
C VAL A 15 -13.01 32.60 -17.79
N VAL A 16 -12.67 32.24 -19.02
CA VAL A 16 -13.08 30.96 -19.62
C VAL A 16 -12.26 29.87 -18.94
N MET A 17 -12.87 29.22 -17.93
CA MET A 17 -12.29 28.07 -17.24
C MET A 17 -12.36 26.87 -18.18
N THR A 18 -11.32 26.66 -18.98
CA THR A 18 -11.14 25.41 -19.73
C THR A 18 -10.90 24.30 -18.71
N LEU A 19 -11.88 23.42 -18.54
CA LEU A 19 -11.71 22.13 -17.87
C LEU A 19 -10.68 21.32 -18.68
N LEU A 20 -9.40 21.39 -18.29
CA LEU A 20 -8.45 20.33 -18.62
C LEU A 20 -8.91 19.09 -17.84
N SER A 21 -9.37 18.08 -18.56
CA SER A 21 -9.52 16.75 -17.99
C SER A 21 -8.13 16.28 -17.57
N VAL A 22 -7.85 16.34 -16.26
CA VAL A 22 -6.72 15.61 -15.68
C VAL A 22 -7.09 14.14 -15.83
N VAL A 23 -6.58 13.51 -16.88
CA VAL A 23 -6.57 12.07 -16.97
C VAL A 23 -5.57 11.65 -15.91
N GLY A 24 -6.07 11.33 -14.71
CA GLY A 24 -5.25 10.69 -13.68
C GLY A 24 -4.67 9.45 -14.31
N THR A 25 -3.35 9.43 -14.48
CA THR A 25 -2.63 8.21 -14.87
C THR A 25 -2.82 7.24 -13.72
N ALA A 26 -3.73 6.27 -13.91
CA ALA A 26 -3.82 5.14 -13.01
C ALA A 26 -2.41 4.54 -12.87
N LEU A 27 -1.93 4.46 -11.62
CA LEU A 27 -0.66 3.85 -11.32
C LEU A 27 -0.67 2.40 -11.81
N ALA A 28 0.52 1.87 -12.10
CA ALA A 28 0.68 0.45 -12.33
C ALA A 28 0.16 -0.34 -11.13
N ALA A 29 -0.03 -1.64 -11.33
CA ALA A 29 -0.71 -2.50 -10.37
C ALA A 29 -0.05 -2.58 -8.98
N SER A 30 1.25 -2.28 -8.92
CA SER A 30 2.12 -2.25 -7.74
C SER A 30 2.53 -0.80 -7.41
N GLY A 31 1.71 0.19 -7.79
CA GLY A 31 2.00 1.58 -7.46
C GLY A 31 3.33 2.12 -8.00
N THR A 32 3.92 3.04 -7.23
CA THR A 32 5.23 3.66 -7.47
C THR A 32 6.37 2.81 -6.87
N PHE A 33 6.11 2.14 -5.75
CA PHE A 33 7.08 1.31 -5.05
C PHE A 33 6.56 -0.12 -4.94
N ARG A 34 7.45 -1.12 -5.07
CA ARG A 34 7.00 -2.53 -5.08
C ARG A 34 7.03 -3.23 -3.72
N ASP A 35 7.59 -2.59 -2.70
CA ASP A 35 7.80 -3.18 -1.37
C ASP A 35 6.83 -2.62 -0.31
N ASP A 36 5.85 -1.84 -0.72
CA ASP A 36 4.69 -1.42 0.05
C ASP A 36 3.38 -2.06 -0.42
N ASP A 37 3.38 -2.85 -1.50
CA ASP A 37 2.26 -3.71 -1.92
C ASP A 37 1.68 -4.49 -0.72
N GLY A 38 0.39 -4.28 -0.44
CA GLY A 38 -0.33 -4.93 0.68
C GLY A 38 -0.10 -4.28 2.05
N ASN A 39 0.69 -3.20 2.14
CA ASN A 39 0.83 -2.42 3.35
C ASN A 39 -0.44 -1.58 3.59
N ILE A 40 -0.94 -1.54 4.84
CA ILE A 40 -2.12 -0.73 5.21
C ILE A 40 -1.95 0.78 4.94
N HIS A 41 -0.71 1.24 4.76
CA HIS A 41 -0.37 2.63 4.46
C HIS A 41 -0.09 2.89 2.97
N GLU A 42 -0.13 1.87 2.10
CA GLU A 42 0.21 1.92 0.67
C GLU A 42 -0.46 3.10 -0.04
N SER A 43 -1.77 3.27 0.09
CA SER A 43 -2.46 4.37 -0.59
C SER A 43 -2.08 5.77 -0.10
N ASN A 44 -1.57 5.90 1.14
CA ASN A 44 -0.97 7.15 1.60
C ASN A 44 0.45 7.32 1.07
N ILE A 45 1.22 6.24 0.94
CA ILE A 45 2.57 6.25 0.35
C ILE A 45 2.49 6.74 -1.09
N GLU A 46 1.54 6.22 -1.86
CA GLU A 46 1.28 6.65 -3.23
C GLU A 46 0.82 8.10 -3.32
N ALA A 47 -0.05 8.55 -2.41
CA ALA A 47 -0.47 9.95 -2.35
C ALA A 47 0.71 10.91 -2.14
N ILE A 48 1.61 10.62 -1.19
CA ILE A 48 2.80 11.47 -0.98
C ILE A 48 3.84 11.32 -2.10
N ALA A 49 3.84 10.20 -2.84
CA ALA A 49 4.70 10.02 -4.00
C ALA A 49 4.22 10.85 -5.20
N ALA A 50 2.90 10.88 -5.43
CA ALA A 50 2.27 11.70 -6.46
C ALA A 50 2.55 13.20 -6.28
N GLU A 51 2.61 13.66 -5.02
CA GLU A 51 2.99 15.03 -4.66
C GLU A 51 4.51 15.27 -4.64
N GLY A 52 5.33 14.25 -4.95
CA GLY A 52 6.80 14.37 -4.99
C GLY A 52 7.47 14.53 -3.62
N ILE A 53 6.76 14.22 -2.54
CA ILE A 53 7.22 14.36 -1.15
C ILE A 53 8.21 13.23 -0.81
N THR A 54 7.94 12.00 -1.28
CA THR A 54 8.86 10.87 -1.20
C THR A 54 9.51 10.58 -2.55
N ARG A 55 10.71 9.99 -2.51
CA ARG A 55 11.47 9.54 -3.70
C ARG A 55 11.96 8.09 -3.56
N GLY A 56 11.41 7.33 -2.60
CA GLY A 56 11.90 5.99 -2.29
C GLY A 56 13.20 5.97 -1.48
N CYS A 57 13.82 4.79 -1.40
CA CYS A 57 14.98 4.49 -0.54
C CYS A 57 16.17 3.82 -1.24
N ASN A 58 16.06 3.46 -2.53
CA ASN A 58 17.11 2.72 -3.26
C ASN A 58 17.58 3.43 -4.54
N PRO A 59 18.28 4.57 -4.42
CA PRO A 59 18.81 5.28 -5.57
C PRO A 59 19.83 4.42 -6.35
N PRO A 60 19.94 4.60 -7.68
CA PRO A 60 19.19 5.55 -8.49
C PRO A 60 17.81 5.05 -8.94
N THR A 61 17.51 3.76 -8.75
CA THR A 61 16.28 3.13 -9.27
C THR A 61 15.02 3.67 -8.61
N ASN A 62 15.06 3.87 -7.28
CA ASN A 62 13.98 4.49 -6.49
C ASN A 62 12.60 3.82 -6.67
N ASP A 63 12.59 2.49 -6.76
CA ASP A 63 11.41 1.64 -6.87
C ASP A 63 11.08 0.88 -5.56
N LEU A 64 11.77 1.23 -4.47
CA LEU A 64 11.49 0.78 -3.11
C LEU A 64 11.16 1.97 -2.19
N TYR A 65 10.17 1.82 -1.33
CA TYR A 65 9.79 2.75 -0.28
C TYR A 65 10.45 2.44 1.06
N CYS A 66 10.80 1.18 1.35
CA CYS A 66 11.31 0.71 2.65
C CYS A 66 10.33 1.02 3.83
N PRO A 67 9.08 0.54 3.81
CA PRO A 67 8.02 0.96 4.73
C PRO A 67 8.37 0.71 6.22
N ASN A 68 9.03 -0.41 6.51
CA ASN A 68 9.39 -0.81 7.86
C ASN A 68 10.57 -0.04 8.48
N GLY A 69 11.31 0.74 7.69
CA GLY A 69 12.47 1.49 8.17
C GLY A 69 12.07 2.67 9.05
N SER A 70 12.74 2.86 10.20
CA SER A 70 12.53 4.06 11.02
C SER A 70 13.09 5.32 10.35
N VAL A 71 12.29 6.38 10.36
CA VAL A 71 12.64 7.69 9.78
C VAL A 71 13.77 8.35 10.57
N THR A 72 14.84 8.74 9.89
CA THR A 72 15.89 9.61 10.45
C THR A 72 15.45 11.07 10.46
N ARG A 73 16.05 11.89 11.33
CA ARG A 73 15.75 13.32 11.38
C ARG A 73 16.09 14.04 10.08
N GLY A 74 17.16 13.64 9.39
CA GLY A 74 17.50 14.17 8.06
C GLY A 74 16.43 13.82 7.01
N GLN A 75 15.94 12.58 7.00
CA GLN A 75 14.82 12.19 6.13
C GLN A 75 13.54 12.96 6.47
N MET A 76 13.27 13.23 7.75
CA MET A 76 12.14 14.07 8.16
C MET A 76 12.25 15.48 7.56
N ALA A 77 13.42 16.12 7.66
CA ALA A 77 13.65 17.43 7.04
C ALA A 77 13.40 17.40 5.53
N ALA A 78 13.86 16.35 4.85
CA ALA A 78 13.66 16.17 3.41
C ALA A 78 12.18 16.02 3.03
N PHE A 79 11.39 15.26 3.80
CA PHE A 79 9.94 15.16 3.61
C PHE A 79 9.29 16.54 3.79
N MET A 80 9.63 17.25 4.87
CA MET A 80 9.02 18.53 5.20
C MET A 80 9.29 19.61 4.16
N ARG A 81 10.55 19.72 3.74
CA ARG A 81 10.95 20.68 2.70
C ARG A 81 10.18 20.44 1.41
N ARG A 82 10.02 19.19 0.99
CA ARG A 82 9.28 18.87 -0.24
C ARG A 82 7.78 19.13 -0.08
N ALA A 83 7.18 18.68 1.02
CA ALA A 83 5.76 18.87 1.28
C ALA A 83 5.31 20.34 1.22
N PHE A 84 6.16 21.28 1.67
CA PHE A 84 5.84 22.72 1.65
C PHE A 84 6.62 23.51 0.61
N SER A 85 7.40 22.83 -0.24
CA SER A 85 8.30 23.47 -1.21
C SER A 85 9.16 24.57 -0.59
N LEU A 86 9.71 24.32 0.61
CA LEU A 86 10.45 25.33 1.37
C LEU A 86 11.70 25.80 0.59
N PRO A 87 11.94 27.13 0.52
CA PRO A 87 13.13 27.67 -0.11
C PRO A 87 14.42 27.12 0.50
N SER A 88 15.50 27.07 -0.28
CA SER A 88 16.83 26.86 0.28
C SER A 88 17.22 28.01 1.20
N SER A 89 17.90 27.71 2.30
CA SER A 89 18.63 28.71 3.08
C SER A 89 20.13 28.66 2.74
N SER A 90 20.78 29.83 2.81
CA SER A 90 22.24 29.96 2.75
C SER A 90 22.90 29.97 4.13
N THR A 91 22.09 30.00 5.19
CA THR A 91 22.56 29.98 6.57
C THR A 91 22.81 28.53 6.98
N ASP A 92 23.99 28.28 7.57
CA ASP A 92 24.29 27.03 8.27
C ASP A 92 23.84 27.16 9.73
N TYR A 93 22.81 26.41 10.10
CA TYR A 93 22.19 26.48 11.42
C TYR A 93 22.77 25.50 12.44
N PHE A 94 23.43 24.43 11.99
CA PHE A 94 23.81 23.32 12.87
C PHE A 94 25.22 22.80 12.58
N VAL A 95 25.97 22.52 13.64
CA VAL A 95 27.39 22.16 13.49
C VAL A 95 27.64 20.71 13.04
N ASP A 96 26.61 19.84 13.10
CA ASP A 96 26.74 18.39 12.92
C ASP A 96 26.00 17.81 11.70
N ASP A 97 25.50 18.65 10.77
CA ASP A 97 24.87 18.21 9.53
C ASP A 97 25.76 18.38 8.28
N ASN A 98 26.89 19.07 8.42
CA ASN A 98 27.91 19.22 7.37
C ASN A 98 28.27 17.88 6.70
N GLY A 99 28.07 17.81 5.38
CA GLY A 99 28.35 16.61 4.57
C GLY A 99 27.23 15.56 4.56
N SER A 100 26.13 15.80 5.29
CA SER A 100 24.89 15.05 5.13
C SER A 100 24.26 15.36 3.78
N VAL A 101 23.70 14.34 3.11
CA VAL A 101 22.90 14.56 1.90
C VAL A 101 21.64 15.40 2.16
N PHE A 102 21.25 15.57 3.43
CA PHE A 102 20.09 16.33 3.87
C PHE A 102 20.42 17.73 4.40
N GLU A 103 21.68 18.16 4.41
CA GLU A 103 22.12 19.46 4.98
C GLU A 103 21.27 20.64 4.46
N GLY A 104 21.08 20.72 3.14
CA GLY A 104 20.23 21.76 2.53
C GLY A 104 18.75 21.66 2.91
N ASP A 105 18.25 20.46 3.21
CA ASP A 105 16.88 20.27 3.70
C ASP A 105 16.74 20.69 5.16
N ILE A 106 17.76 20.38 5.97
CA ILE A 106 17.85 20.73 7.39
C ILE A 106 17.87 22.25 7.57
N ASN A 107 18.72 22.95 6.82
CA ASN A 107 18.80 24.41 6.87
C ASN A 107 17.50 25.08 6.41
N ALA A 108 16.80 24.51 5.43
CA ALA A 108 15.49 25.01 4.99
C ALA A 108 14.40 24.90 6.08
N VAL A 109 14.34 23.77 6.79
CA VAL A 109 13.35 23.60 7.88
C VAL A 109 13.72 24.40 9.14
N ALA A 110 15.00 24.72 9.34
CA ALA A 110 15.46 25.59 10.42
C ALA A 110 15.09 27.05 10.16
N GLU A 111 15.35 27.55 8.94
CA GLU A 111 14.94 28.88 8.48
C GLU A 111 13.43 29.08 8.62
N ALA A 112 12.63 28.05 8.32
CA ALA A 112 11.19 28.07 8.48
C ALA A 112 10.71 27.95 9.95
N GLY A 113 11.60 27.79 10.93
CA GLY A 113 11.25 27.68 12.35
C GLY A 113 10.60 26.34 12.75
N ILE A 114 10.69 25.32 11.89
CA ILE A 114 10.03 24.02 12.09
C ILE A 114 10.85 23.13 13.05
N THR A 115 12.17 23.26 13.02
CA THR A 115 13.08 22.56 13.93
C THR A 115 13.70 23.52 14.95
N LYS A 116 14.00 22.99 16.14
CA LYS A 116 14.83 23.65 17.16
C LYS A 116 16.16 22.94 17.38
N GLY A 117 16.53 21.98 16.53
CA GLY A 117 17.73 21.16 16.73
C GLY A 117 17.53 19.98 17.70
N CYS A 118 18.65 19.44 18.18
CA CYS A 118 18.85 18.48 19.25
C CYS A 118 19.96 19.06 20.15
N ASN A 119 20.11 18.65 21.41
CA ASN A 119 21.10 19.16 22.40
C ASN A 119 20.72 20.45 23.20
N PRO A 120 19.55 20.49 23.85
CA PRO A 120 19.24 21.61 24.73
C PRO A 120 20.26 21.75 25.88
N PRO A 121 20.55 22.98 26.34
CA PRO A 121 19.92 24.22 25.91
C PRO A 121 20.54 24.85 24.65
N ASP A 122 21.73 24.41 24.24
CA ASP A 122 22.51 25.04 23.17
C ASP A 122 21.80 24.96 21.82
N ASN A 123 21.23 23.79 21.50
CA ASN A 123 20.45 23.55 20.27
C ASN A 123 21.22 23.91 18.98
N ASP A 124 22.54 23.73 19.00
CA ASP A 124 23.46 23.98 17.88
C ASP A 124 23.70 22.74 17.02
N ARG A 125 23.02 21.62 17.33
CA ARG A 125 23.06 20.37 16.55
C ARG A 125 21.69 20.01 15.99
N PHE A 126 21.66 19.27 14.90
CA PHE A 126 20.46 18.68 14.33
C PHE A 126 20.34 17.17 14.58
N CYS A 127 21.45 16.44 14.72
CA CYS A 127 21.48 14.97 14.84
C CYS A 127 20.81 14.25 13.64
N PRO A 128 21.30 14.43 12.40
CA PRO A 128 20.60 13.99 11.18
C PRO A 128 20.31 12.49 11.11
N ASP A 129 21.21 11.64 11.61
CA ASP A 129 21.03 10.18 11.60
C ASP A 129 20.17 9.65 12.75
N GLY A 130 19.86 10.50 13.74
CA GLY A 130 19.00 10.16 14.86
C GLY A 130 17.61 9.75 14.38
N LYS A 131 17.04 8.69 14.94
CA LYS A 131 15.68 8.25 14.63
C LYS A 131 14.65 9.15 15.30
N VAL A 132 13.58 9.47 14.57
CA VAL A 132 12.51 10.35 15.06
C VAL A 132 11.52 9.54 15.90
N THR A 133 11.29 9.99 17.15
CA THR A 133 10.20 9.45 17.96
C THR A 133 8.85 10.05 17.55
N ARG A 134 7.76 9.36 17.87
CA ARG A 134 6.40 9.85 17.60
C ARG A 134 6.09 11.19 18.29
N GLY A 135 6.61 11.43 19.49
CA GLY A 135 6.50 12.72 20.17
C GLY A 135 7.26 13.83 19.43
N GLN A 136 8.48 13.55 18.97
CA GLN A 136 9.25 14.52 18.17
C GLN A 136 8.55 14.83 16.84
N MET A 137 7.99 13.82 16.17
CA MET A 137 7.19 14.01 14.96
C MET A 137 5.97 14.91 15.21
N ALA A 138 5.26 14.75 16.33
CA ALA A 138 4.14 15.63 16.67
C ALA A 138 4.57 17.10 16.77
N ALA A 139 5.69 17.36 17.47
CA ALA A 139 6.25 18.70 17.59
C ALA A 139 6.64 19.31 16.24
N PHE A 140 7.17 18.48 15.37
CA PHE A 140 7.53 18.80 13.99
C PHE A 140 6.29 19.20 13.17
N LEU A 141 5.24 18.36 13.16
CA LEU A 141 4.00 18.62 12.42
C LEU A 141 3.23 19.81 12.97
N LYS A 142 3.15 19.97 14.30
CA LYS A 142 2.51 21.15 14.91
C LYS A 142 3.15 22.45 14.43
N ARG A 143 4.48 22.55 14.46
CA ARG A 143 5.17 23.78 14.02
C ARG A 143 5.04 24.02 12.53
N MET A 144 5.12 22.95 11.74
CA MET A 144 5.03 23.03 10.29
C MET A 144 3.65 23.49 9.79
N PHE A 145 2.58 22.99 10.41
CA PHE A 145 1.20 23.31 10.04
C PHE A 145 0.56 24.40 10.92
N ASP A 146 1.30 24.92 11.89
CA ASP A 146 0.84 25.90 12.90
C ASP A 146 -0.47 25.47 13.58
N TYR A 147 -0.56 24.20 14.00
CA TYR A 147 -1.77 23.68 14.62
C TYR A 147 -2.02 24.37 15.98
N PRO A 148 -3.25 24.85 16.25
CA PRO A 148 -3.61 25.41 17.55
C PRO A 148 -3.37 24.42 18.68
N SER A 149 -2.97 24.93 19.85
CA SER A 149 -2.92 24.12 21.06
C SER A 149 -4.32 23.61 21.42
N SER A 150 -4.42 22.32 21.73
CA SER A 150 -5.62 21.72 22.34
C SER A 150 -5.37 21.45 23.83
N ASN A 151 -6.42 21.63 24.64
CA ASN A 151 -6.44 21.25 26.06
C ASN A 151 -7.15 19.91 26.29
N THR A 152 -7.65 19.29 25.23
CA THR A 152 -8.24 17.95 25.30
C THR A 152 -7.12 16.95 25.42
N ASP A 153 -7.19 16.10 26.43
CA ASP A 153 -6.34 14.91 26.56
C ASP A 153 -6.96 13.78 25.73
N TYR A 154 -6.23 13.36 24.70
CA TYR A 154 -6.66 12.31 23.77
C TYR A 154 -6.07 10.94 24.08
N PHE A 155 -4.96 10.86 24.83
CA PHE A 155 -4.18 9.64 24.97
C PHE A 155 -3.64 9.48 26.38
N THR A 156 -3.83 8.29 26.95
CA THR A 156 -3.51 8.06 28.38
C THR A 156 -2.03 7.84 28.67
N ASP A 157 -1.17 7.66 27.65
CA ASP A 157 0.25 7.33 27.81
C ASP A 157 1.23 8.44 27.40
N ASP A 158 0.73 9.63 27.07
CA ASP A 158 1.57 10.80 26.81
C ASP A 158 1.67 11.78 27.98
N ASP A 159 0.93 11.55 29.07
CA ASP A 159 1.04 12.26 30.35
C ASP A 159 2.50 12.43 30.79
N GLY A 160 2.94 13.67 30.96
CA GLY A 160 4.30 14.00 31.41
C GLY A 160 5.36 13.94 30.31
N SER A 161 4.99 13.61 29.08
CA SER A 161 5.82 13.83 27.89
C SER A 161 5.98 15.34 27.65
N ILE A 162 7.19 15.79 27.31
CA ILE A 162 7.41 17.18 26.88
C ILE A 162 6.65 17.53 25.58
N PHE A 163 6.13 16.52 24.88
CA PHE A 163 5.41 16.67 23.61
C PHE A 163 3.89 16.51 23.75
N GLU A 164 3.35 16.27 24.95
CA GLU A 164 1.92 16.04 25.19
C GLU A 164 1.03 17.10 24.52
N GLY A 165 1.32 18.39 24.75
CA GLY A 165 0.58 19.48 24.11
C GLY A 165 0.71 19.52 22.59
N ASP A 166 1.81 19.00 22.02
CA ASP A 166 1.97 18.89 20.57
C ASP A 166 1.20 17.69 20.00
N ILE A 167 1.15 16.60 20.74
CA ILE A 167 0.38 15.39 20.43
C ILE A 167 -1.12 15.70 20.42
N ASN A 168 -1.63 16.38 21.45
CA ASN A 168 -3.03 16.80 21.51
C ASN A 168 -3.41 17.75 20.37
N SER A 169 -2.48 18.62 19.93
CA SER A 169 -2.71 19.52 18.78
C SER A 169 -2.91 18.73 17.47
N ILE A 170 -2.07 17.72 17.21
CA ILE A 170 -2.18 16.92 15.99
C ILE A 170 -3.35 15.91 16.07
N ALA A 171 -3.78 15.52 17.27
CA ALA A 171 -4.96 14.69 17.49
C ALA A 171 -6.25 15.45 17.18
N GLU A 172 -6.38 16.67 17.71
CA GLU A 172 -7.47 17.59 17.41
C GLU A 172 -7.58 17.86 15.89
N ALA A 173 -6.44 18.01 15.20
CA ALA A 173 -6.38 18.20 13.76
C ALA A 173 -6.69 16.92 12.94
N GLY A 174 -6.93 15.77 13.58
CA GLY A 174 -7.19 14.50 12.90
C GLY A 174 -5.95 13.86 12.24
N VAL A 175 -4.76 14.37 12.54
CA VAL A 175 -3.50 13.91 11.95
C VAL A 175 -3.02 12.62 12.58
N THR A 176 -3.38 12.32 13.83
CA THR A 176 -3.07 11.04 14.49
C THR A 176 -4.34 10.30 14.92
N LYS A 177 -4.27 8.97 14.94
CA LYS A 177 -5.33 8.07 15.45
C LYS A 177 -4.87 7.23 16.65
N GLY A 178 -3.65 7.42 17.17
CA GLY A 178 -3.08 6.55 18.22
C GLY A 178 -2.24 5.39 17.68
N CYS A 179 -1.92 4.42 18.54
CA CYS A 179 -1.03 3.29 18.26
C CYS A 179 -1.56 1.91 18.68
N ASN A 180 -2.73 1.80 19.32
CA ASN A 180 -3.27 0.55 19.84
C ASN A 180 -4.71 0.27 19.34
N PRO A 181 -4.87 -0.01 18.03
CA PRO A 181 -6.19 -0.34 17.50
C PRO A 181 -6.76 -1.61 18.16
N PRO A 182 -8.10 -1.73 18.29
CA PRO A 182 -9.09 -0.75 17.84
C PRO A 182 -9.35 0.38 18.86
N THR A 183 -8.89 0.24 20.11
CA THR A 183 -9.19 1.20 21.19
C THR A 183 -8.62 2.59 20.93
N ASN A 184 -7.38 2.67 20.44
CA ASN A 184 -6.75 3.90 19.99
C ASN A 184 -6.67 5.02 21.07
N ASP A 185 -6.52 4.63 22.34
CA ASP A 185 -6.36 5.51 23.52
C ASP A 185 -4.89 5.65 23.98
N LEU A 186 -3.93 5.09 23.22
CA LEU A 186 -2.50 5.28 23.41
C LEU A 186 -1.87 5.98 22.19
N TYR A 187 -0.92 6.87 22.42
CA TYR A 187 -0.11 7.53 21.40
C TYR A 187 1.26 6.90 21.19
N CYS A 188 1.87 6.27 22.20
CA CYS A 188 3.23 5.71 22.17
C CYS A 188 4.33 6.77 21.87
N PRO A 189 4.50 7.84 22.66
CA PRO A 189 5.35 9.00 22.31
C PRO A 189 6.85 8.70 22.13
N SER A 190 7.36 7.68 22.82
CA SER A 190 8.77 7.23 22.72
C SER A 190 9.03 6.28 21.55
N GLY A 191 7.98 5.72 20.94
CA GLY A 191 8.10 4.80 19.80
C GLY A 191 8.71 5.51 18.59
N LEU A 192 9.57 4.81 17.85
CA LEU A 192 10.12 5.33 16.60
C LEU A 192 9.06 5.32 15.50
N VAL A 193 9.02 6.36 14.68
CA VAL A 193 8.11 6.43 13.54
C VAL A 193 8.69 5.62 12.38
N LYS A 194 7.92 4.63 11.90
CA LYS A 194 8.23 3.92 10.65
C LYS A 194 7.92 4.77 9.42
N ARG A 195 8.59 4.51 8.30
CA ARG A 195 8.41 5.26 7.05
C ARG A 195 6.99 5.18 6.51
N ASP A 196 6.34 4.02 6.60
CA ASP A 196 4.94 3.84 6.20
C ASP A 196 3.97 4.70 7.02
N GLN A 197 4.13 4.68 8.35
CA GLN A 197 3.36 5.52 9.27
C GLN A 197 3.53 7.00 8.95
N MET A 198 4.76 7.43 8.63
CA MET A 198 5.04 8.81 8.24
C MET A 198 4.23 9.24 7.00
N ALA A 199 4.04 8.35 6.03
CA ALA A 199 3.21 8.65 4.86
C ALA A 199 1.77 8.98 5.28
N SER A 200 1.15 8.14 6.13
CA SER A 200 -0.19 8.44 6.61
C SER A 200 -0.28 9.70 7.47
N PHE A 201 0.75 10.05 8.26
CA PHE A 201 0.77 11.31 8.99
C PHE A 201 0.80 12.51 8.04
N LEU A 202 1.67 12.48 7.03
CA LEU A 202 1.79 13.55 6.04
C LEU A 202 0.54 13.66 5.17
N SER A 203 -0.02 12.56 4.66
CA SER A 203 -1.25 12.57 3.87
C SER A 203 -2.41 13.18 4.64
N ARG A 204 -2.61 12.79 5.91
CA ARG A 204 -3.65 13.40 6.76
C ARG A 204 -3.41 14.88 7.02
N ALA A 205 -2.17 15.25 7.35
CA ALA A 205 -1.83 16.65 7.65
C ALA A 205 -2.03 17.57 6.44
N LEU A 206 -1.72 17.07 5.24
CA LEU A 206 -1.88 17.78 3.96
C LEU A 206 -3.29 17.68 3.38
N GLY A 207 -4.16 16.82 3.93
CA GLY A 207 -5.49 16.56 3.39
C GLY A 207 -5.46 15.89 2.01
N LEU A 208 -4.47 15.03 1.77
CA LEU A 208 -4.37 14.27 0.50
C LEU A 208 -5.40 13.15 0.49
N ASP A 209 -6.05 12.97 -0.66
CA ASP A 209 -6.86 11.80 -0.92
C ASP A 209 -5.95 10.57 -1.09
N PRO A 210 -6.22 9.45 -0.40
CA PRO A 210 -5.47 8.21 -0.61
C PRO A 210 -5.53 7.77 -2.07
N VAL A 211 -4.39 7.37 -2.62
CA VAL A 211 -4.26 6.89 -3.99
C VAL A 211 -4.12 5.38 -3.97
N GLU A 212 -5.21 4.66 -4.19
CA GLU A 212 -5.17 3.19 -4.27
C GLU A 212 -4.55 2.73 -5.59
N PRO A 213 -3.48 1.89 -5.58
CA PRO A 213 -3.00 1.23 -6.78
C PRO A 213 -4.11 0.42 -7.43
N THR A 214 -4.20 0.49 -8.75
CA THR A 214 -5.22 -0.26 -9.50
C THR A 214 -4.56 -1.33 -10.35
N VAL A 215 -5.03 -2.56 -10.23
CA VAL A 215 -4.60 -3.66 -11.10
C VAL A 215 -5.17 -3.50 -12.52
N PRO A 216 -4.33 -3.40 -13.57
CA PRO A 216 -4.80 -3.33 -14.95
C PRO A 216 -5.55 -4.59 -15.39
N ILE A 217 -6.84 -4.44 -15.70
CA ILE A 217 -7.69 -5.55 -16.14
C ILE A 217 -7.53 -5.78 -17.65
N LEU A 218 -7.10 -6.98 -18.04
CA LEU A 218 -7.00 -7.45 -19.42
C LEU A 218 -8.38 -7.72 -20.04
N ALA A 219 -9.26 -8.36 -19.28
CA ALA A 219 -10.61 -8.71 -19.70
C ALA A 219 -11.56 -8.77 -18.51
N ARG A 220 -12.82 -8.41 -18.72
CA ARG A 220 -13.90 -8.59 -17.75
C ARG A 220 -15.18 -8.92 -18.48
N GLY A 221 -16.09 -9.60 -17.82
CA GLY A 221 -17.40 -9.91 -18.36
C GLY A 221 -18.37 -10.38 -17.30
N SER A 222 -19.61 -10.58 -17.73
CA SER A 222 -20.71 -10.99 -16.87
C SER A 222 -21.77 -11.69 -17.71
N GLY A 223 -22.51 -12.61 -17.10
CA GLY A 223 -23.64 -13.28 -17.71
C GLY A 223 -24.51 -13.96 -16.67
N THR A 224 -25.42 -14.80 -17.15
CA THR A 224 -26.34 -15.59 -16.32
C THR A 224 -26.57 -16.93 -16.99
N GLY A 225 -26.64 -18.01 -16.20
CA GLY A 225 -26.80 -19.34 -16.77
C GLY A 225 -25.54 -19.82 -17.49
N ASP A 226 -25.67 -20.91 -18.24
CA ASP A 226 -24.58 -21.47 -19.04
C ASP A 226 -24.16 -20.53 -20.18
N ASP A 227 -22.86 -20.45 -20.46
CA ASP A 227 -22.32 -19.63 -21.55
C ASP A 227 -20.94 -20.12 -22.00
N VAL A 228 -20.50 -19.68 -23.18
CA VAL A 228 -19.13 -19.86 -23.67
C VAL A 228 -18.57 -18.50 -24.09
N VAL A 229 -17.66 -17.98 -23.28
CA VAL A 229 -17.06 -16.67 -23.47
C VAL A 229 -15.75 -16.80 -24.23
N SER A 230 -15.70 -16.26 -25.45
CA SER A 230 -14.45 -16.17 -26.22
C SER A 230 -13.54 -15.08 -25.69
N MET A 231 -12.23 -15.33 -25.70
CA MET A 231 -11.21 -14.46 -25.12
C MET A 231 -10.02 -14.28 -26.06
N ASN A 232 -9.36 -13.13 -25.96
CA ASN A 232 -8.09 -12.86 -26.63
C ASN A 232 -7.10 -12.34 -25.59
N LEU A 233 -6.36 -13.26 -24.98
CA LEU A 233 -5.40 -12.97 -23.91
C LEU A 233 -3.96 -13.02 -24.43
N PRO A 234 -3.05 -12.24 -23.83
CA PRO A 234 -1.61 -12.43 -24.05
C PRO A 234 -1.18 -13.82 -23.55
N ASN A 235 -0.18 -14.41 -24.19
CA ASN A 235 0.39 -15.71 -23.77
C ASN A 235 1.37 -15.53 -22.60
N VAL A 236 0.83 -15.15 -21.44
CA VAL A 236 1.54 -14.97 -20.17
C VAL A 236 0.66 -15.49 -19.02
N PRO A 237 1.23 -15.83 -17.85
CA PRO A 237 0.43 -16.18 -16.68
C PRO A 237 -0.53 -15.06 -16.29
N VAL A 238 -1.80 -15.40 -16.07
CA VAL A 238 -2.87 -14.48 -15.68
C VAL A 238 -3.61 -15.03 -14.47
N ILE A 239 -4.17 -14.13 -13.66
CA ILE A 239 -5.11 -14.47 -12.59
C ILE A 239 -6.50 -14.16 -13.09
N VAL A 240 -7.46 -15.03 -12.78
CA VAL A 240 -8.88 -14.79 -13.03
C VAL A 240 -9.65 -14.81 -11.72
N GLU A 241 -10.37 -13.73 -11.44
CA GLU A 241 -11.41 -13.67 -10.41
C GLU A 241 -12.73 -14.09 -11.04
N PHE A 242 -13.43 -15.02 -10.38
CA PHE A 242 -14.83 -15.30 -10.70
C PHE A 242 -15.73 -14.92 -9.53
N SER A 243 -16.95 -14.53 -9.84
CA SER A 243 -18.04 -14.52 -8.87
C SER A 243 -19.28 -15.19 -9.44
N HIS A 244 -20.06 -15.80 -8.57
CA HIS A 244 -21.35 -16.39 -8.91
C HIS A 244 -22.34 -16.12 -7.78
N ASN A 245 -23.55 -15.74 -8.17
CA ASN A 245 -24.70 -15.57 -7.31
C ASN A 245 -25.80 -16.52 -7.75
N GLY A 246 -25.87 -17.66 -7.08
CA GLY A 246 -26.74 -18.79 -7.41
C GLY A 246 -26.76 -19.82 -6.28
N SER A 247 -27.50 -20.89 -6.49
CA SER A 247 -27.78 -21.90 -5.45
C SER A 247 -27.32 -23.31 -5.83
N SER A 248 -26.93 -23.51 -7.09
CA SER A 248 -26.57 -24.80 -7.66
C SER A 248 -25.14 -24.77 -8.22
N ASN A 249 -24.85 -25.70 -9.13
CA ASN A 249 -23.56 -25.82 -9.79
C ASN A 249 -23.09 -24.48 -10.37
N PHE A 250 -21.85 -24.13 -10.04
CA PHE A 250 -21.04 -23.16 -10.77
C PHE A 250 -19.74 -23.84 -11.17
N ALA A 251 -19.59 -24.11 -12.46
CA ALA A 251 -18.39 -24.72 -13.01
C ALA A 251 -17.82 -23.86 -14.14
N VAL A 252 -16.51 -23.70 -14.16
CA VAL A 252 -15.81 -22.97 -15.22
C VAL A 252 -14.65 -23.80 -15.75
N ILE A 253 -14.66 -24.06 -17.05
CA ILE A 253 -13.63 -24.79 -17.77
C ILE A 253 -12.91 -23.83 -18.71
N SER A 254 -11.58 -23.84 -18.68
CA SER A 254 -10.76 -23.14 -19.67
C SER A 254 -10.57 -24.00 -20.92
N ARG A 255 -10.66 -23.35 -22.09
CA ARG A 255 -10.63 -23.99 -23.40
C ARG A 255 -9.58 -23.36 -24.32
N ASP A 256 -8.93 -24.18 -25.13
CA ASP A 256 -7.97 -23.72 -26.15
C ASP A 256 -8.68 -23.17 -27.40
N LYS A 257 -7.91 -22.73 -28.42
CA LYS A 257 -8.45 -22.19 -29.69
C LYS A 257 -9.29 -23.20 -30.49
N SER A 258 -9.10 -24.49 -30.27
CA SER A 258 -9.86 -25.58 -30.89
C SER A 258 -11.03 -26.03 -30.01
N LEU A 259 -11.30 -25.31 -28.92
CA LEU A 259 -12.25 -25.68 -27.85
C LEU A 259 -11.88 -26.99 -27.12
N GLY A 260 -10.60 -27.37 -27.17
CA GLY A 260 -10.04 -28.45 -26.36
C GLY A 260 -10.08 -28.09 -24.87
N TRP A 261 -10.28 -29.09 -24.02
CA TRP A 261 -10.25 -28.92 -22.56
C TRP A 261 -8.81 -28.61 -22.10
N ILE A 262 -8.64 -27.56 -21.28
CA ILE A 262 -7.34 -27.22 -20.66
C ILE A 262 -7.38 -27.53 -19.16
N ASP A 263 -8.30 -26.88 -18.42
CA ASP A 263 -8.38 -27.02 -16.96
C ASP A 263 -9.80 -26.74 -16.44
N LEU A 264 -10.15 -27.33 -15.30
CA LEU A 264 -11.36 -27.04 -14.53
C LEU A 264 -10.99 -26.00 -13.46
N LEU A 265 -11.31 -24.74 -13.73
CA LEU A 265 -10.92 -23.61 -12.88
C LEU A 265 -11.79 -23.50 -11.63
N VAL A 266 -13.10 -23.71 -11.76
CA VAL A 266 -14.07 -23.64 -10.65
C VAL A 266 -15.01 -24.82 -10.74
N ASN A 267 -15.37 -25.41 -9.59
CA ASN A 267 -16.38 -26.45 -9.49
C ASN A 267 -17.03 -26.43 -8.10
N GLU A 268 -17.98 -25.52 -7.92
CA GLU A 268 -18.59 -25.22 -6.63
C GLU A 268 -20.11 -25.29 -6.67
N ILE A 269 -20.74 -25.30 -5.49
CA ILE A 269 -22.20 -25.25 -5.35
C ILE A 269 -22.58 -23.98 -4.59
N GLY A 270 -23.45 -23.18 -5.21
CA GLY A 270 -24.00 -21.96 -4.64
C GLY A 270 -23.18 -20.72 -4.97
N ASN A 271 -23.15 -19.78 -4.02
CA ASN A 271 -22.40 -18.54 -4.19
C ASN A 271 -20.90 -18.81 -4.21
N TYR A 272 -20.20 -18.12 -5.11
CA TYR A 272 -18.76 -18.23 -5.26
C TYR A 272 -18.12 -16.86 -5.40
N THR A 273 -16.94 -16.69 -4.81
CA THR A 273 -16.00 -15.62 -5.12
C THR A 273 -14.60 -16.12 -4.80
N GLY A 274 -13.69 -16.06 -5.76
CA GLY A 274 -12.33 -16.56 -5.61
C GLY A 274 -11.48 -16.22 -6.83
N THR A 275 -10.16 -16.30 -6.66
CA THR A 275 -9.19 -16.14 -7.74
C THR A 275 -8.52 -17.48 -8.07
N ARG A 276 -8.29 -17.73 -9.35
CA ARG A 276 -7.68 -18.96 -9.87
C ARG A 276 -6.51 -18.63 -10.81
N PRO A 277 -5.44 -19.45 -10.82
CA PRO A 277 -4.35 -19.26 -11.77
C PRO A 277 -4.81 -19.75 -13.15
N MET A 278 -4.42 -19.05 -14.21
CA MET A 278 -4.72 -19.45 -15.58
C MET A 278 -3.52 -19.15 -16.49
N GLN A 279 -3.18 -20.07 -17.40
CA GLN A 279 -1.97 -20.02 -18.23
C GLN A 279 -0.64 -20.02 -17.43
N PHE A 280 -0.62 -20.63 -16.24
CA PHE A 280 0.61 -20.76 -15.44
C PHE A 280 1.53 -21.86 -15.97
N ALA A 281 0.98 -22.96 -16.46
CA ALA A 281 1.78 -24.00 -17.09
C ALA A 281 2.19 -23.59 -18.51
N ALA A 282 3.28 -24.19 -19.01
CA ALA A 282 3.78 -23.88 -20.34
C ALA A 282 2.82 -24.38 -21.43
N ASN A 283 2.60 -23.57 -22.46
CA ASN A 283 1.82 -23.90 -23.66
C ASN A 283 0.32 -24.13 -23.44
N GLU A 284 -0.31 -23.41 -22.49
CA GLU A 284 -1.77 -23.47 -22.25
C GLU A 284 -2.46 -22.13 -22.59
N PRO A 285 -2.42 -21.65 -23.85
CA PRO A 285 -3.11 -20.42 -24.20
C PRO A 285 -4.63 -20.64 -24.16
N VAL A 286 -5.30 -19.90 -23.28
CA VAL A 286 -6.75 -19.94 -23.12
C VAL A 286 -7.39 -19.02 -24.16
N ALA A 287 -8.37 -19.56 -24.88
CA ALA A 287 -9.13 -18.85 -25.91
C ALA A 287 -10.63 -18.75 -25.59
N ALA A 288 -11.14 -19.57 -24.67
CA ALA A 288 -12.50 -19.44 -24.18
C ALA A 288 -12.66 -19.96 -22.74
N LEU A 289 -13.71 -19.46 -22.08
CA LEU A 289 -14.23 -20.02 -20.84
C LEU A 289 -15.60 -20.64 -21.14
N GLU A 290 -15.77 -21.91 -20.81
CA GLU A 290 -17.06 -22.57 -20.78
C GLU A 290 -17.60 -22.54 -19.35
N ILE A 291 -18.77 -21.95 -19.17
CA ILE A 291 -19.38 -21.67 -17.88
C ILE A 291 -20.67 -22.47 -17.79
N THR A 292 -20.85 -23.19 -16.69
CA THR A 292 -22.11 -23.80 -16.27
C THR A 292 -22.56 -23.11 -14.99
N ALA A 293 -23.78 -22.59 -14.95
CA ALA A 293 -24.27 -21.81 -13.82
C ALA A 293 -25.81 -21.86 -13.72
N ASP A 294 -26.35 -21.80 -12.50
CA ASP A 294 -27.79 -21.55 -12.28
C ASP A 294 -28.12 -20.07 -12.08
N GLY A 295 -27.11 -19.23 -11.89
CA GLY A 295 -27.25 -17.85 -11.48
C GLY A 295 -26.42 -16.86 -12.30
N ALA A 296 -26.32 -15.64 -11.77
CA ALA A 296 -25.51 -14.58 -12.38
C ALA A 296 -24.05 -14.77 -12.03
N TRP A 297 -23.16 -14.53 -12.99
CA TRP A 297 -21.72 -14.65 -12.79
C TRP A 297 -20.96 -13.47 -13.39
N THR A 298 -19.76 -13.22 -12.86
CA THR A 298 -18.81 -12.26 -13.42
C THR A 298 -17.41 -12.85 -13.46
N TYR A 299 -16.56 -12.30 -14.33
CA TYR A 299 -15.12 -12.57 -14.29
C TYR A 299 -14.30 -11.30 -14.51
N LYS A 300 -13.09 -11.28 -13.95
CA LYS A 300 -12.04 -10.30 -14.23
C LYS A 300 -10.71 -11.01 -14.40
N ILE A 301 -9.90 -10.58 -15.37
CA ILE A 301 -8.61 -11.19 -15.69
C ILE A 301 -7.54 -10.11 -15.72
N TRP A 302 -6.40 -10.36 -15.08
CA TRP A 302 -5.21 -9.51 -15.12
C TRP A 302 -3.95 -10.37 -15.17
N ARG A 303 -2.79 -9.76 -15.47
CA ARG A 303 -1.52 -10.51 -15.52
C ARG A 303 -1.07 -10.85 -14.12
N LEU A 304 -0.44 -12.01 -13.96
CA LEU A 304 0.25 -12.34 -12.71
C LEU A 304 1.32 -11.29 -12.36
N SER A 305 2.01 -10.72 -13.36
CA SER A 305 3.00 -9.65 -13.14
C SER A 305 2.39 -8.36 -12.58
N ASP A 306 1.08 -8.20 -12.77
CA ASP A 306 0.29 -7.06 -12.29
C ASP A 306 -0.39 -7.40 -10.95
N GLU A 307 -0.23 -8.60 -10.40
CA GLU A 307 -0.72 -8.91 -9.05
C GLU A 307 0.22 -8.30 -8.01
N PRO A 308 -0.27 -7.58 -6.99
CA PRO A 308 0.56 -7.04 -5.92
C PRO A 308 1.44 -8.10 -5.25
N GLU A 309 2.72 -7.81 -5.07
CA GLU A 309 3.68 -8.72 -4.46
C GLU A 309 3.83 -8.42 -2.97
N GLN A 310 3.27 -9.30 -2.15
CA GLN A 310 3.26 -9.10 -0.70
C GLN A 310 4.54 -9.63 -0.06
N SER A 311 4.89 -9.09 1.11
CA SER A 311 5.87 -9.66 2.02
C SER A 311 5.20 -10.60 3.04
N CYS A 312 5.96 -11.54 3.58
CA CYS A 312 5.60 -12.46 4.65
C CYS A 312 4.63 -11.87 5.72
N ARG A 313 3.74 -12.74 6.26
CA ARG A 313 2.57 -12.44 7.12
C ARG A 313 1.37 -11.96 6.31
N VAL A 314 0.85 -12.87 5.50
CA VAL A 314 -0.33 -12.64 4.67
C VAL A 314 -1.49 -13.45 5.21
N ASP A 315 -2.64 -12.80 5.35
CA ASP A 315 -3.92 -13.42 5.70
C ASP A 315 -4.86 -13.35 4.50
N GLY A 316 -5.72 -14.35 4.35
CA GLY A 316 -6.74 -14.34 3.32
C GLY A 316 -7.89 -15.30 3.63
N LYS A 317 -8.81 -15.41 2.66
CA LYS A 317 -10.03 -16.20 2.84
C LYS A 317 -10.46 -16.84 1.53
N GLY A 318 -10.87 -18.10 1.62
CA GLY A 318 -11.34 -18.86 0.47
C GLY A 318 -10.22 -19.12 -0.53
N GLU A 319 -10.60 -19.44 -1.76
CA GLU A 319 -9.65 -19.66 -2.83
C GLU A 319 -8.97 -18.35 -3.25
N SER A 320 -7.65 -18.38 -3.41
CA SER A 320 -6.87 -17.19 -3.70
C SER A 320 -5.60 -17.51 -4.47
N VAL A 321 -5.23 -16.63 -5.39
CA VAL A 321 -3.89 -16.55 -5.95
C VAL A 321 -3.21 -15.31 -5.43
N ILE A 322 -2.04 -15.48 -4.82
CA ILE A 322 -1.23 -14.37 -4.29
C ILE A 322 0.20 -14.44 -4.81
N ARG A 323 0.93 -13.34 -4.68
CA ARG A 323 2.38 -13.29 -4.90
C ARG A 323 3.12 -12.97 -3.61
N LEU A 324 4.20 -13.71 -3.36
CA LEU A 324 5.08 -13.51 -2.21
C LEU A 324 6.52 -13.28 -2.69
N SER A 325 7.18 -12.27 -2.13
CA SER A 325 8.56 -11.90 -2.48
C SER A 325 9.63 -12.71 -1.73
N ASP A 326 9.31 -13.23 -0.54
CA ASP A 326 10.27 -13.82 0.41
C ASP A 326 11.05 -15.01 -0.14
N PHE A 327 10.43 -15.79 -1.02
CA PHE A 327 11.03 -17.01 -1.60
C PHE A 327 11.56 -16.80 -3.02
N ARG A 328 11.56 -15.57 -3.54
CA ARG A 328 12.00 -15.29 -4.91
C ARG A 328 13.46 -15.68 -5.15
N ASN A 329 14.33 -15.41 -4.18
CA ASN A 329 15.79 -15.60 -4.32
C ASN A 329 16.39 -16.59 -3.32
N SER A 330 15.62 -17.09 -2.37
CA SER A 330 16.07 -17.99 -1.31
C SER A 330 15.00 -19.00 -0.93
N SER A 331 15.42 -20.21 -0.62
CA SER A 331 14.54 -21.21 0.01
C SER A 331 14.36 -20.88 1.49
N GLY A 332 13.26 -21.34 2.08
CA GLY A 332 12.98 -21.13 3.49
C GLY A 332 11.87 -22.03 3.99
N THR A 333 11.21 -21.60 5.05
CA THR A 333 10.03 -22.27 5.61
C THR A 333 8.85 -21.33 5.63
N ALA A 334 7.63 -21.86 5.64
CA ALA A 334 6.43 -21.08 5.88
C ALA A 334 5.51 -21.82 6.84
N THR A 335 5.02 -21.13 7.85
CA THR A 335 3.96 -21.59 8.74
C THR A 335 2.62 -21.20 8.12
N LEU A 336 1.78 -22.20 7.88
CA LEU A 336 0.51 -22.06 7.18
C LEU A 336 -0.60 -22.43 8.16
N THR A 337 -1.68 -21.65 8.15
CA THR A 337 -2.89 -21.95 8.93
C THR A 337 -4.14 -21.93 8.05
N HIS A 338 -5.14 -22.71 8.45
CA HIS A 338 -6.47 -22.70 7.87
C HIS A 338 -7.50 -23.06 8.94
N ASN A 339 -8.63 -22.35 8.98
CA ASN A 339 -9.71 -22.60 9.95
C ASN A 339 -10.96 -23.25 9.33
N GLY A 340 -10.95 -23.55 8.03
CA GLY A 340 -12.08 -24.14 7.32
C GLY A 340 -12.26 -25.64 7.57
N SER A 341 -13.23 -26.22 6.88
CA SER A 341 -13.69 -27.60 7.07
C SER A 341 -13.53 -28.49 5.84
N SER A 342 -13.16 -27.91 4.69
CA SER A 342 -13.01 -28.60 3.41
C SER A 342 -11.53 -28.69 3.01
N ASN A 343 -11.27 -29.03 1.75
CA ASN A 343 -9.92 -29.11 1.19
C ASN A 343 -9.15 -27.81 1.45
N PHE A 344 -7.94 -27.99 1.97
CA PHE A 344 -6.93 -26.96 2.11
C PHE A 344 -5.70 -27.43 1.33
N ALA A 345 -5.48 -26.82 0.17
CA ALA A 345 -4.34 -27.15 -0.67
C ALA A 345 -3.60 -25.87 -1.08
N ILE A 346 -2.28 -25.93 -1.05
CA ILE A 346 -1.43 -24.81 -1.46
C ILE A 346 -0.39 -25.32 -2.44
N TRP A 347 -0.39 -24.75 -3.64
CA TRP A 347 0.65 -24.94 -4.64
C TRP A 347 1.51 -23.69 -4.76
N ALA A 348 2.82 -23.83 -4.64
CA ALA A 348 3.78 -22.75 -4.90
C ALA A 348 4.37 -22.88 -6.30
N TRP A 349 4.27 -21.83 -7.10
CA TRP A 349 4.70 -21.79 -8.49
C TRP A 349 6.05 -21.06 -8.64
N ALA A 350 6.97 -21.73 -9.34
CA ALA A 350 8.26 -21.21 -9.77
C ALA A 350 8.33 -21.31 -11.30
N GLY A 351 8.01 -20.20 -11.97
CA GLY A 351 7.79 -20.21 -13.43
C GLY A 351 6.65 -21.15 -13.80
N SER A 352 6.89 -22.12 -14.69
CA SER A 352 5.91 -23.14 -15.09
C SER A 352 5.97 -24.42 -14.26
N SER A 353 6.85 -24.48 -13.25
CA SER A 353 6.90 -25.59 -12.28
C SER A 353 6.16 -25.23 -11.01
N ARG A 354 5.62 -26.24 -10.30
CA ARG A 354 4.95 -26.04 -9.02
C ARG A 354 5.26 -27.15 -8.02
N ASP A 355 5.32 -26.77 -6.75
CA ASP A 355 5.46 -27.66 -5.61
C ASP A 355 4.14 -27.71 -4.82
N LEU A 356 3.68 -28.91 -4.47
CA LEU A 356 2.55 -29.09 -3.56
C LEU A 356 3.04 -28.95 -2.13
N LEU A 357 2.63 -27.86 -1.46
CA LEU A 357 3.08 -27.57 -0.10
C LEU A 357 2.17 -28.18 0.95
N VAL A 358 0.85 -28.08 0.73
CA VAL A 358 -0.18 -28.62 1.64
C VAL A 358 -1.28 -29.27 0.81
N ASN A 359 -1.83 -30.38 1.29
CA ASN A 359 -3.02 -31.03 0.75
C ASN A 359 -3.74 -31.78 1.87
N GLU A 360 -4.58 -31.06 2.60
CA GLU A 360 -5.26 -31.55 3.80
C GLU A 360 -6.76 -31.27 3.70
N ILE A 361 -7.53 -31.82 4.64
CA ILE A 361 -8.97 -31.55 4.77
C ILE A 361 -9.23 -30.97 6.15
N GLY A 362 -9.88 -29.82 6.19
CA GLY A 362 -10.28 -29.13 7.40
C GLY A 362 -9.23 -28.16 7.94
N ALA A 363 -9.26 -27.95 9.25
CA ALA A 363 -8.36 -27.02 9.91
C ALA A 363 -6.91 -27.52 9.83
N TYR A 364 -5.98 -26.60 9.61
CA TYR A 364 -4.57 -26.91 9.43
C TYR A 364 -3.70 -25.91 10.18
N ILE A 365 -2.63 -26.40 10.79
CA ILE A 365 -1.50 -25.60 11.27
C ILE A 365 -0.24 -26.44 11.02
N GLY A 366 0.72 -25.90 10.26
CA GLY A 366 1.96 -26.61 9.98
C GLY A 366 3.01 -25.73 9.34
N THR A 367 4.26 -26.16 9.43
CA THR A 367 5.40 -25.48 8.80
C THR A 367 5.91 -26.34 7.66
N VAL A 368 6.02 -25.75 6.47
CA VAL A 368 6.47 -26.41 5.23
C VAL A 368 7.79 -25.81 4.75
N VAL A 369 8.55 -26.56 3.94
CA VAL A 369 9.73 -26.05 3.24
C VAL A 369 9.29 -25.48 1.90
N VAL A 370 9.82 -24.31 1.55
CA VAL A 370 9.52 -23.62 0.29
C VAL A 370 10.80 -23.45 -0.51
N SER A 371 10.75 -23.85 -1.78
CA SER A 371 11.85 -23.74 -2.73
C SER A 371 12.06 -22.28 -3.18
N ALA A 372 13.33 -21.89 -3.38
CA ALA A 372 13.67 -20.63 -4.04
C ALA A 372 13.03 -20.52 -5.44
N GLY A 373 12.64 -19.32 -5.82
CA GLY A 373 11.96 -19.02 -7.09
C GLY A 373 10.43 -19.10 -7.01
N SER A 374 9.87 -19.50 -5.87
CA SER A 374 8.42 -19.51 -5.63
C SER A 374 7.90 -18.08 -5.58
N THR A 375 7.10 -17.68 -6.57
CA THR A 375 6.65 -16.27 -6.76
C THR A 375 5.15 -16.11 -6.85
N ALA A 376 4.40 -17.20 -7.04
CA ALA A 376 2.94 -17.21 -7.01
C ALA A 376 2.41 -18.43 -6.26
N TRP A 377 1.33 -18.25 -5.53
CA TRP A 377 0.76 -19.26 -4.65
C TRP A 377 -0.71 -19.43 -4.97
N ASP A 378 -1.11 -20.65 -5.31
CA ASP A 378 -2.51 -21.04 -5.56
C ASP A 378 -3.05 -21.75 -4.32
N ILE A 379 -3.91 -21.05 -3.59
CA ILE A 379 -4.55 -21.50 -2.36
C ILE A 379 -5.97 -21.95 -2.68
N THR A 380 -6.27 -23.20 -2.38
CA THR A 380 -7.62 -23.75 -2.31
C THR A 380 -8.01 -23.85 -0.85
N ALA A 381 -9.08 -23.16 -0.45
CA ALA A 381 -9.58 -23.12 0.92
C ALA A 381 -11.07 -22.74 0.95
N ASN A 382 -11.78 -23.11 2.02
CA ASN A 382 -13.16 -22.67 2.26
C ASN A 382 -13.31 -21.80 3.53
N GLY A 383 -12.23 -21.59 4.27
CA GLY A 383 -12.17 -20.74 5.45
C GLY A 383 -11.10 -19.65 5.31
N ASP A 384 -10.79 -19.02 6.44
CA ASP A 384 -9.67 -18.10 6.55
C ASP A 384 -8.36 -18.88 6.63
N TRP A 385 -7.31 -18.33 6.06
CA TRP A 385 -5.97 -18.90 6.05
C TRP A 385 -4.92 -17.82 6.30
N SER A 386 -3.74 -18.24 6.78
CA SER A 386 -2.60 -17.33 6.95
C SER A 386 -1.28 -17.99 6.58
N ILE A 387 -0.30 -17.17 6.19
CA ILE A 387 1.07 -17.56 5.80
C ILE A 387 2.08 -16.67 6.54
N ASP A 388 2.93 -17.30 7.37
CA ASP A 388 4.03 -16.65 8.12
C ASP A 388 5.36 -17.36 7.80
N CYS A 389 6.21 -16.73 7.00
CA CYS A 389 7.48 -17.21 6.43
C CYS A 389 8.70 -16.99 7.35
#